data_AF-A0A5C5TX29-F1
#
_entry.id   AF-A0A5C5TX29-F1
#
_cell.length_a   1.000
_cell.length_b   1.000
_cell.length_c   1.000
_cell.angle_alpha   90.00
_cell.angle_beta   90.00
_cell.angle_gamma   90.00
#
_symmetry.space_group_name_H-M   'P 1'
#
loop_
_entity.id
_entity.type
_entity.pdbx_description
1 polymer ?
#
loop_
_entity_poly.entity_id
_entity_poly.type
_entity_poly.pdbx_seq_one_letter_code
_entity_poly.pdbx_strand_id
1 'polypeptide(L)'
;MHTLHAASPDDWRAAISAHPRLLVDYHKDDCPACRMLDLSLQRFAGEPAAAGLVVLKARLETLGEDFFRGLGLRQTPTLSLVGDGVERCRLPGFQPPARIAAAVLRWLPPGPASVVRGTGTGRPQG
;
A
#
# COMPACT_ATOMS: atom_id res chain seq x y z
N MET A 1 -0.20 -9.32 -3.76
CA MET A 1 0.38 -7.96 -3.68
C MET A 1 1.56 -7.87 -4.65
N HIS A 2 1.70 -6.76 -5.37
CA HIS A 2 2.81 -6.52 -6.31
C HIS A 2 3.62 -5.30 -5.88
N THR A 3 4.93 -5.26 -6.16
CA THR A 3 5.82 -4.17 -5.72
C THR A 3 6.39 -3.42 -6.92
N LEU A 4 6.28 -2.09 -6.87
CA LEU A 4 6.87 -1.14 -7.81
C LEU A 4 7.90 -0.28 -7.10
N HIS A 5 8.83 0.31 -7.85
CA HIS A 5 9.83 1.24 -7.33
C HIS A 5 9.74 2.53 -8.14
N ALA A 6 9.57 3.67 -7.48
CA ALA A 6 9.62 4.97 -8.16
C ALA A 6 11.10 5.33 -8.43
N ALA A 7 11.47 5.46 -9.70
CA ALA A 7 12.79 5.96 -10.09
C ALA A 7 12.81 7.50 -10.21
N SER A 8 11.63 8.13 -10.27
CA SER A 8 11.45 9.57 -10.36
C SER A 8 10.11 10.01 -9.72
N PRO A 9 9.93 11.32 -9.44
CA PRO A 9 8.64 11.88 -9.04
C PRO A 9 7.51 11.60 -10.04
N ASP A 10 7.84 11.49 -11.32
CA ASP A 10 6.87 11.21 -12.39
C ASP A 10 6.39 9.77 -12.33
N ASP A 11 7.27 8.80 -12.06
CA ASP A 11 6.89 7.40 -11.83
C ASP A 11 5.97 7.28 -10.61
N TRP A 12 6.26 8.04 -9.54
CA TRP A 12 5.43 8.08 -8.35
C TRP A 12 4.00 8.55 -8.67
N ARG A 13 3.89 9.62 -9.46
CA ARG A 13 2.60 10.21 -9.87
C ARG A 13 1.84 9.31 -10.84
N ALA A 14 2.56 8.64 -11.76
CA ALA A 14 2.01 7.65 -12.66
C ALA A 14 1.43 6.45 -11.89
N ALA A 15 2.16 5.91 -10.92
CA ALA A 15 1.71 4.79 -10.10
C ALA A 15 0.45 5.13 -9.27
N ILE A 16 0.39 6.33 -8.68
CA ILE A 16 -0.80 6.80 -7.95
C ILE A 16 -2.02 6.87 -8.83
N SER A 17 -1.87 7.32 -10.08
CA SER A 17 -2.98 7.45 -11.02
C SER A 17 -3.41 6.09 -11.60
N ALA A 18 -2.47 5.17 -11.78
CA ALA A 18 -2.71 3.88 -12.42
C ALA A 18 -3.28 2.80 -11.48
N HIS A 19 -3.06 2.92 -10.16
CA HIS A 19 -3.40 1.87 -9.21
C HIS A 19 -4.45 2.33 -8.19
N PRO A 20 -5.70 1.84 -8.29
CA PRO A 20 -6.79 2.26 -7.41
C PRO A 20 -6.63 1.76 -5.97
N ARG A 21 -5.75 0.78 -5.73
CA ARG A 21 -5.43 0.22 -4.42
C ARG A 21 -3.93 0.15 -4.23
N LEU A 22 -3.36 1.27 -3.77
CA LEU A 22 -1.92 1.47 -3.69
C LEU A 22 -1.51 1.77 -2.25
N LEU A 23 -0.45 1.09 -1.81
CA LEU A 23 0.33 1.48 -0.64
C LEU A 23 1.59 2.18 -1.12
N VAL A 24 1.94 3.33 -0.54
CA VAL A 24 3.22 3.99 -0.82
C VAL A 24 4.09 3.94 0.42
N ASP A 25 5.21 3.24 0.32
CA ASP A 25 6.21 3.10 1.38
C ASP A 25 7.37 4.08 1.15
N TYR A 26 7.32 5.19 1.89
CA TYR A 26 8.37 6.20 1.91
C TYR A 26 9.48 5.76 2.86
N HIS A 27 10.62 5.42 2.28
CA HIS A 27 11.76 4.88 3.00
C HIS A 27 13.06 5.57 2.57
N LYS A 28 14.12 5.29 3.32
CA LYS A 28 15.48 5.75 3.05
C LYS A 28 16.47 4.63 3.35
N ASP A 29 17.70 4.77 2.90
CA ASP A 29 18.76 3.82 3.20
C ASP A 29 19.23 3.93 4.66
N ASP A 30 19.92 2.90 5.14
CA ASP A 30 20.47 2.84 6.50
C ASP A 30 19.44 3.17 7.60
N CYS A 31 18.20 2.73 7.37
CA CYS A 31 17.06 2.97 8.24
C CYS A 31 16.51 1.65 8.81
N PRO A 32 16.89 1.27 10.04
CA PRO A 32 16.40 0.03 10.66
C PRO A 32 14.88 -0.06 10.75
N ALA A 33 14.21 1.06 11.09
CA ALA A 33 12.75 1.12 11.14
C ALA A 33 12.11 0.88 9.76
N CYS A 34 12.75 1.37 8.68
CA CYS A 34 12.28 1.17 7.31
C CYS A 34 12.39 -0.32 6.91
N ARG A 35 13.50 -0.97 7.27
CA ARG A 35 13.65 -2.44 7.08
C ARG A 35 12.57 -3.22 7.84
N MET A 36 12.22 -2.80 9.05
CA MET A 36 11.17 -3.44 9.83
C MET A 36 9.77 -3.26 9.22
N LEU A 37 9.48 -2.10 8.64
CA LEU A 37 8.24 -1.89 7.90
C LEU A 37 8.20 -2.76 6.64
N ASP A 38 9.31 -2.87 5.91
CA ASP A 38 9.41 -3.73 4.73
C ASP A 38 9.11 -5.21 5.07
N LEU A 39 9.69 -5.73 6.15
CA LEU A 39 9.37 -7.07 6.66
C LEU A 39 7.90 -7.21 7.05
N SER A 40 7.28 -6.15 7.57
CA SER A 40 5.85 -6.16 7.92
C SER A 40 4.96 -6.18 6.68
N LEU A 41 5.33 -5.44 5.63
CA LEU A 41 4.65 -5.49 4.33
C LEU A 41 4.79 -6.87 3.68
N GLN A 42 5.97 -7.50 3.74
CA GLN A 42 6.18 -8.87 3.26
C GLN A 42 5.29 -9.89 3.98
N ARG A 43 5.15 -9.78 5.31
CA ARG A 43 4.23 -10.64 6.08
C ARG A 43 2.77 -10.38 5.73
N PHE A 44 2.38 -9.11 5.65
CA PHE A 44 1.03 -8.70 5.28
C PHE A 44 0.65 -9.17 3.85
N ALA A 45 1.61 -9.31 2.94
CA ALA A 45 1.38 -9.76 1.57
C ALA A 45 0.67 -11.13 1.47
N GLY A 46 0.78 -11.97 2.50
CA GLY A 46 0.11 -13.27 2.59
C GLY A 46 -1.33 -13.20 3.10
N GLU A 47 -1.83 -12.04 3.53
CA GLU A 47 -3.19 -11.88 4.04
C GLU A 47 -4.21 -11.65 2.92
N PRO A 48 -5.48 -12.08 3.09
CA PRO A 48 -6.53 -11.83 2.11
C PRO A 48 -6.74 -10.34 1.80
N ALA A 49 -6.54 -9.46 2.78
CA ALA A 49 -6.66 -8.02 2.60
C ALA A 49 -5.63 -7.45 1.61
N ALA A 50 -4.50 -8.15 1.38
CA ALA A 50 -3.45 -7.78 0.45
C ALA A 50 -3.73 -8.19 -1.01
N ALA A 51 -4.80 -8.95 -1.26
CA ALA A 51 -5.19 -9.36 -2.61
C ALA A 51 -5.44 -8.14 -3.49
N GLY A 52 -4.79 -8.07 -4.66
CA GLY A 52 -4.92 -6.95 -5.59
C GLY A 52 -4.33 -5.60 -5.13
N LEU A 53 -3.53 -5.56 -4.07
CA LEU A 53 -2.76 -4.37 -3.70
C LEU A 53 -1.47 -4.26 -4.51
N VAL A 54 -1.10 -3.01 -4.81
CA VAL A 54 0.24 -2.63 -5.23
C VAL A 54 0.95 -1.89 -4.09
N VAL A 55 2.23 -2.13 -3.91
CA VAL A 55 3.12 -1.34 -3.04
C VAL A 55 4.10 -0.58 -3.91
N LEU A 56 4.12 0.74 -3.82
CA LEU A 56 5.13 1.59 -4.41
C LEU A 56 6.20 1.93 -3.36
N LYS A 57 7.44 1.50 -3.62
CA LYS A 57 8.62 1.87 -2.87
C LYS A 57 9.09 3.24 -3.34
N ALA A 58 8.96 4.26 -2.48
CA ALA A 58 9.42 5.61 -2.73
C ALA A 58 10.67 5.88 -1.86
N ARG A 59 11.84 5.92 -2.49
CA ARG A 59 13.14 6.04 -1.81
C ARG A 59 13.60 7.48 -1.75
N LEU A 60 13.99 7.96 -0.58
CA LEU A 60 14.42 9.34 -0.35
C LEU A 60 15.65 9.71 -1.19
N GLU A 61 16.66 8.84 -1.24
CA GLU A 61 17.90 9.07 -1.98
C GLU A 61 17.69 9.11 -3.50
N THR A 62 16.61 8.49 -3.98
CA THR A 62 16.24 8.46 -5.40
C THR A 62 15.38 9.66 -5.79
N LEU A 63 14.39 10.01 -4.96
CA LEU A 63 13.40 11.03 -5.27
C LEU A 63 13.78 12.44 -4.76
N GLY A 64 14.73 12.51 -3.82
CA GLY A 64 15.23 13.75 -3.24
C GLY A 64 14.42 14.25 -2.02
N GLU A 65 15.12 14.97 -1.14
CA GLU A 65 14.54 15.55 0.07
C GLU A 65 13.45 16.59 -0.21
N ASP A 66 13.64 17.40 -1.26
CA ASP A 66 12.68 18.43 -1.65
C ASP A 66 11.33 17.83 -2.05
N PHE A 67 11.35 16.68 -2.73
CA PHE A 67 10.14 15.94 -3.06
C PHE A 67 9.44 15.44 -1.80
N PHE A 68 10.19 14.81 -0.87
CA PHE A 68 9.64 14.34 0.41
C PHE A 68 9.06 15.48 1.25
N ARG A 69 9.75 16.63 1.30
CA ARG A 69 9.28 17.83 1.98
C ARG A 69 8.03 18.40 1.33
N GLY A 70 7.97 18.43 0.00
CA GLY A 70 6.79 18.85 -0.76
C GLY A 70 5.56 17.99 -0.50
N LEU A 71 5.75 16.70 -0.22
CA LEU A 71 4.68 15.79 0.22
C LEU A 71 4.29 15.95 1.71
N GLY A 72 4.98 16.81 2.46
CA GLY A 72 4.77 17.01 3.90
C GLY A 72 5.23 15.84 4.76
N LEU A 73 6.14 15.00 4.28
CA LEU A 73 6.68 13.88 5.05
C LEU A 73 7.66 14.41 6.12
N ARG A 74 7.41 14.05 7.38
CA ARG A 74 8.22 14.50 8.53
C ARG A 74 9.12 13.41 9.11
N GLN A 75 8.96 12.17 8.66
CA GLN A 75 9.73 11.02 9.14
C GLN A 75 9.73 9.87 8.13
N THR A 76 10.74 9.02 8.24
CA THR A 76 10.85 7.74 7.54
C THR A 76 10.98 6.60 8.55
N PRO A 77 10.29 5.46 8.38
CA PRO A 77 9.38 5.21 7.27
C PRO A 77 8.04 5.93 7.44
N THR A 78 7.29 6.09 6.35
CA THR A 78 5.88 6.48 6.38
C THR A 78 5.14 5.66 5.34
N LEU A 79 4.00 5.06 5.71
CA LEU A 79 3.15 4.31 4.81
C LEU A 79 1.90 5.11 4.48
N SER A 80 1.63 5.37 3.20
CA SER A 80 0.39 6.02 2.77
C SER A 80 -0.52 5.04 2.04
N LEU A 81 -1.81 5.15 2.28
CA LEU A 81 -2.86 4.37 1.64
C LEU A 81 -3.54 5.27 0.62
N VAL A 82 -3.43 4.91 -0.65
CA VAL A 82 -3.98 5.65 -1.78
C VAL A 82 -5.08 4.83 -2.42
N GLY A 83 -6.28 5.40 -2.43
CA GLY A 83 -7.49 4.81 -2.99
C GLY A 83 -8.04 5.68 -4.12
N ASP A 84 -8.07 5.15 -5.34
CA ASP A 84 -8.49 5.84 -6.57
C ASP A 84 -7.74 7.16 -6.80
N GLY A 85 -6.40 7.11 -6.70
CA GLY A 85 -5.53 8.28 -6.91
C GLY A 85 -5.50 9.28 -5.76
N VAL A 86 -6.27 9.07 -4.69
CA VAL A 86 -6.36 9.98 -3.53
C VAL A 86 -5.77 9.33 -2.29
N GLU A 87 -4.87 10.03 -1.59
CA GLU A 87 -4.36 9.59 -0.28
C GLU A 87 -5.50 9.61 0.76
N ARG A 88 -5.84 8.44 1.29
CA ARG A 88 -6.94 8.24 2.25
C ARG A 88 -6.45 8.22 3.69
N CYS A 89 -5.23 7.73 3.91
CA CYS A 89 -4.64 7.61 5.23
C CYS A 89 -3.11 7.62 5.12
N ARG A 90 -2.46 8.24 6.12
CA ARG A 90 -1.02 8.23 6.28
C ARG A 90 -0.66 7.67 7.66
N LEU A 91 0.25 6.71 7.68
CA LEU A 91 0.72 6.01 8.86
C LEU A 91 2.22 6.30 9.04
N PRO A 92 2.59 7.30 9.86
CA PRO A 92 3.99 7.61 10.12
C PRO A 92 4.66 6.55 11.00
N GLY A 93 5.92 6.26 10.72
CA GLY A 93 6.74 5.30 11.46
C GLY A 93 6.41 3.83 11.13
N PHE A 94 7.01 2.94 11.92
CA PHE A 94 6.81 1.50 11.77
C PHE A 94 5.34 1.08 11.99
N GLN A 95 4.84 0.20 11.14
CA GLN A 95 3.49 -0.38 11.23
C GLN A 95 3.56 -1.91 11.26
N PRO A 96 3.00 -2.58 12.28
CA PRO A 96 2.91 -4.04 12.28
C PRO A 96 1.86 -4.53 11.26
N PRO A 97 1.96 -5.79 10.76
CA PRO A 97 1.07 -6.32 9.72
C PRO A 97 -0.43 -6.13 10.00
N ALA A 98 -0.88 -6.45 11.23
CA ALA A 98 -2.28 -6.31 11.62
C ALA A 98 -2.81 -4.87 11.53
N ARG A 99 -1.95 -3.86 11.79
CA ARG A 99 -2.33 -2.45 11.67
C ARG A 99 -2.42 -2.02 10.21
N ILE A 100 -1.55 -2.56 9.34
CA ILE A 100 -1.62 -2.36 7.89
C ILE A 100 -2.92 -2.96 7.36
N ALA A 101 -3.25 -4.20 7.74
CA ALA A 101 -4.48 -4.87 7.35
C ALA A 101 -5.73 -4.09 7.76
N ALA A 102 -5.80 -3.65 9.03
CA ALA A 102 -6.90 -2.84 9.53
C ALA A 102 -7.05 -1.51 8.77
N ALA A 103 -5.93 -0.86 8.43
CA ALA A 103 -5.95 0.38 7.66
C ALA A 103 -6.43 0.14 6.22
N VAL A 104 -5.97 -0.93 5.56
CA VAL A 104 -6.40 -1.31 4.21
C VAL A 104 -7.91 -1.56 4.17
N LEU A 105 -8.44 -2.36 5.09
CA LEU A 105 -9.87 -2.68 5.17
C LEU A 105 -10.73 -1.45 5.45
N ARG A 106 -10.19 -0.46 6.17
CA ARG A 106 -10.90 0.77 6.53
C ARG A 106 -10.90 1.81 5.41
N TRP A 107 -9.78 1.97 4.71
CA TRP A 107 -9.52 3.15 3.89
C TRP A 107 -9.46 2.90 2.40
N LEU A 108 -9.18 1.68 1.97
CA LEU A 108 -9.11 1.34 0.56
C LEU A 108 -10.39 0.65 0.10
N PRO A 109 -10.78 0.81 -1.17
CA PRO A 109 -11.90 0.03 -1.70
C PRO A 109 -11.59 -1.46 -1.55
N PRO A 110 -12.62 -2.32 -1.46
CA PRO A 110 -12.42 -3.76 -1.42
C PRO A 110 -11.60 -4.20 -2.65
N GLY A 111 -10.74 -5.20 -2.47
CA GLY A 111 -9.98 -5.76 -3.59
C GLY A 111 -10.91 -6.30 -4.68
N PRO A 112 -10.42 -6.47 -5.92
CA PRO A 112 -11.17 -7.17 -6.96
C PRO A 112 -11.65 -8.47 -6.33
N ALA A 113 -12.97 -8.65 -6.33
CA ALA A 113 -13.62 -9.55 -5.41
C ALA A 113 -12.91 -10.90 -5.38
N SER A 114 -12.56 -11.33 -4.17
CA SER A 114 -12.80 -12.73 -3.82
C SER A 114 -14.30 -12.91 -4.01
N VAL A 115 -14.73 -13.10 -5.26
CA VAL A 115 -16.06 -13.57 -5.58
C VAL A 115 -16.04 -14.96 -4.99
N VAL A 116 -16.46 -15.08 -3.73
CA VAL A 116 -17.07 -16.31 -3.28
C VAL A 116 -18.25 -16.46 -4.23
N ARG A 117 -18.03 -17.22 -5.31
CA ARG A 117 -19.09 -17.70 -6.18
C ARG A 117 -19.97 -18.49 -5.23
N GLY A 118 -21.02 -17.85 -4.71
CA GLY A 118 -22.10 -18.57 -4.06
C GLY A 118 -22.53 -19.61 -5.08
N THR A 119 -22.25 -20.88 -4.79
CA THR A 119 -22.77 -22.01 -5.52
C THR A 119 -24.27 -22.06 -5.25
N GLY A 120 -25.00 -21.16 -5.90
CA GLY A 120 -26.44 -21.23 -6.04
C GLY A 120 -26.77 -22.24 -7.11
N THR A 121 -26.75 -23.52 -6.75
CA THR A 121 -27.36 -24.64 -7.50
C THR A 121 -27.68 -25.72 -6.48
N GLY A 122 -28.88 -26.18 -6.24
CA GLY A 122 -30.23 -25.90 -6.72
C GLY A 122 -31.10 -26.90 -5.97
N ARG A 123 -32.19 -26.47 -5.36
CA ARG A 123 -33.17 -27.38 -4.74
C ARG A 123 -34.38 -27.44 -5.66
N PRO A 124 -34.65 -28.55 -6.37
CA PRO A 124 -35.97 -28.73 -6.94
C PRO A 124 -36.97 -28.93 -5.79
N GLN A 125 -38.02 -28.12 -5.77
CA GLN A 125 -39.25 -28.42 -5.04
C GLN A 125 -40.29 -28.85 -6.06
N GLY A 126 -41.03 -29.92 -5.72
CA GLY A 126 -42.33 -30.25 -6.30
C GLY A 126 -42.27 -31.17 -7.49
#